data_AF-N0B087-F1
#
_entry.id   AF-N0B087-F1
#
_cell.length_a   1.000
_cell.length_b   1.000
_cell.length_c   1.000
_cell.angle_alpha   90.00
_cell.angle_beta   90.00
_cell.angle_gamma   90.00
#
_symmetry.space_group_name_H-M   'P 1'
#
loop_
_entity.id
_entity.type
_entity.pdbx_description
1 polymer ?
#
loop_
_entity_poly.entity_id
_entity_poly.type
_entity_poly.pdbx_seq_one_letter_code
_entity_poly.pdbx_strand_id
1 'polypeptide(L)'
;MNLLLHPYIEEVIKISARNQRNKLPLALIALLISAFAIGTTEFIIMGILPDVANDLNITLSAAGLLVTGYALGVAIGGPIITAFT
;
A
#
# COMPACT_ATOMS: atom_id res chain seq x y z
N MET A 1 32.12 -44.58 -16.00
CA MET A 1 32.69 -44.02 -14.76
C MET A 1 31.67 -43.05 -14.19
N ASN A 2 30.68 -43.61 -13.49
CA ASN A 2 29.63 -42.81 -12.86
C ASN A 2 30.17 -42.28 -11.52
N LEU A 3 29.93 -40.99 -11.28
CA LEU A 3 29.39 -40.51 -10.01
C LEU A 3 30.33 -40.34 -8.78
N LEU A 4 31.39 -39.52 -8.86
CA LEU A 4 32.05 -38.96 -7.66
C LEU A 4 32.17 -37.41 -7.65
N LEU A 5 31.17 -36.68 -8.17
CA LEU A 5 31.13 -35.20 -8.06
C LEU A 5 29.89 -34.66 -7.35
N HIS A 6 29.06 -35.54 -6.79
CA HIS A 6 27.74 -35.14 -6.29
C HIS A 6 27.67 -34.44 -4.91
N PRO A 7 28.58 -34.66 -3.93
CA PRO A 7 28.37 -34.11 -2.58
C PRO A 7 28.65 -32.60 -2.48
N TYR A 8 29.68 -32.10 -3.18
CA TYR A 8 30.07 -30.68 -3.09
C TYR A 8 29.08 -29.76 -3.80
N ILE A 9 28.55 -30.20 -4.95
CA ILE A 9 27.52 -29.46 -5.69
C ILE A 9 26.23 -29.36 -4.86
N GLU A 10 25.81 -30.46 -4.22
CA GLU A 10 24.66 -30.43 -3.32
C GLU A 10 24.87 -29.54 -2.09
N GLU A 11 26.08 -29.50 -1.54
CA GLU A 11 26.43 -28.65 -0.40
C GLU A 11 26.36 -27.17 -0.77
N VAL A 12 26.93 -26.78 -1.93
CA VAL A 12 26.83 -25.40 -2.44
C VAL A 12 25.39 -25.00 -2.72
N ILE A 13 24.58 -25.90 -3.30
CA ILE A 13 23.15 -25.66 -3.53
C ILE A 13 22.39 -25.49 -2.21
N LYS A 14 22.65 -26.34 -1.20
CA LYS A 14 22.04 -26.24 0.13
C LYS A 14 22.47 -24.97 0.87
N ILE A 15 23.73 -24.55 0.76
CA ILE A 15 24.24 -23.30 1.35
C ILE A 15 23.57 -22.09 0.71
N SER A 16 23.47 -22.07 -0.63
CA SER A 16 22.81 -20.99 -1.36
C SER A 16 21.30 -20.93 -1.08
N ALA A 17 20.64 -22.09 -0.98
CA ALA A 17 19.22 -22.19 -0.66
C ALA A 17 18.88 -21.88 0.81
N ARG A 18 19.84 -22.04 1.74
CA ARG A 18 19.63 -21.80 3.17
C ARG A 18 19.60 -20.31 3.54
N ASN A 19 20.07 -19.42 2.66
CA ASN A 19 20.19 -17.99 2.93
C ASN A 19 18.97 -17.14 2.48
N GLN A 20 17.82 -17.76 2.15
CA GLN A 20 16.68 -17.03 1.55
C GLN A 20 15.36 -17.17 2.33
N ARG A 21 15.40 -17.46 3.63
CA ARG A 21 14.22 -17.28 4.49
C ARG A 21 14.18 -15.86 5.06
N ASN A 22 13.96 -14.88 4.18
CA ASN A 22 13.69 -13.51 4.63
C ASN A 22 12.30 -13.48 5.27
N LYS A 23 12.25 -13.36 6.60
CA LYS A 23 11.01 -12.97 7.28
C LYS A 23 10.61 -11.59 6.77
N LEU A 24 9.33 -11.38 6.49
CA LEU A 24 8.83 -10.07 6.07
C LEU A 24 9.27 -9.03 7.10
N PRO A 25 10.06 -8.02 6.70
CA PRO A 25 10.48 -6.96 7.60
C PRO A 25 9.25 -6.30 8.23
N LEU A 26 9.30 -6.03 9.53
CA LEU A 26 8.19 -5.41 10.24
C LEU A 26 7.76 -4.08 9.60
N ALA A 27 8.72 -3.35 9.02
CA ALA A 27 8.47 -2.12 8.26
C ALA A 27 7.55 -2.33 7.03
N LEU A 28 7.63 -3.48 6.35
CA LEU A 28 6.74 -3.79 5.22
C LEU A 28 5.32 -4.11 5.68
N ILE A 29 5.18 -4.78 6.83
CA ILE A 29 3.85 -5.05 7.42
C ILE A 29 3.23 -3.73 7.88
N ALA A 30 4.00 -2.86 8.53
CA ALA A 30 3.57 -1.53 8.91
C ALA A 30 3.15 -0.71 7.67
N LEU A 31 3.98 -0.71 6.62
CA LEU A 31 3.67 -0.04 5.36
C LEU A 31 2.39 -0.58 4.71
N LEU A 32 2.19 -1.90 4.68
CA LEU A 32 0.98 -2.52 4.14
C LEU A 32 -0.25 -2.05 4.91
N ILE A 33 -0.22 -2.09 6.25
CA ILE A 33 -1.33 -1.65 7.10
C ILE A 33 -1.62 -0.17 6.87
N SER A 34 -0.58 0.67 6.83
CA SER A 34 -0.73 2.11 6.57
C SER A 34 -1.33 2.37 5.18
N ALA A 35 -0.78 1.77 4.12
CA ALA A 35 -1.28 1.93 2.77
C ALA A 35 -2.73 1.42 2.62
N PHE A 36 -3.06 0.30 3.27
CA PHE A 36 -4.41 -0.25 3.28
C PHE A 36 -5.38 0.66 4.02
N ALA A 37 -5.02 1.16 5.20
CA ALA A 37 -5.86 2.06 5.99
C ALA A 37 -6.10 3.38 5.24
N ILE A 38 -5.04 3.98 4.69
CA ILE A 38 -5.14 5.20 3.88
C ILE A 38 -6.06 4.97 2.68
N GLY A 39 -5.80 3.92 1.88
CA GLY A 39 -6.66 3.59 0.74
C GLY A 39 -8.12 3.35 1.14
N THR A 40 -8.36 2.61 2.23
CA THR A 40 -9.73 2.37 2.72
C THR A 40 -10.45 3.68 3.04
N THR A 41 -9.77 4.61 3.71
CA THR A 41 -10.37 5.90 4.10
C THR A 41 -10.67 6.77 2.89
N GLU A 42 -9.80 6.76 1.88
CA GLU A 42 -9.91 7.58 0.67
C GLU A 42 -10.89 7.02 -0.36
N PHE A 43 -11.04 5.69 -0.46
CA PHE A 43 -11.88 5.06 -1.48
C PHE A 43 -13.28 4.70 -0.98
N ILE A 44 -13.49 4.46 0.32
CA ILE A 44 -14.83 4.17 0.86
C ILE A 44 -15.79 5.33 0.57
N ILE A 45 -15.34 6.59 0.71
CA ILE A 45 -16.21 7.76 0.49
C ILE A 45 -16.79 7.78 -0.92
N MET A 46 -16.07 7.30 -1.94
CA MET A 46 -16.58 7.23 -3.31
C MET A 46 -17.71 6.19 -3.45
N GLY A 47 -17.67 5.11 -2.66
CA GLY A 47 -18.71 4.09 -2.63
C GLY A 47 -20.00 4.56 -1.96
N ILE A 48 -19.90 5.41 -0.94
CA ILE A 48 -21.05 5.95 -0.19
C ILE A 48 -21.44 7.37 -0.61
N LEU A 49 -20.78 7.96 -1.60
CA LEU A 49 -21.03 9.34 -2.04
C LEU A 49 -22.49 9.60 -2.44
N PRO A 50 -23.21 8.66 -3.10
CA PRO A 50 -24.64 8.81 -3.36
C PRO A 50 -25.47 8.89 -2.06
N ASP A 51 -25.14 8.09 -1.05
CA ASP A 51 -25.83 8.11 0.24
C ASP A 51 -25.60 9.44 0.96
N VAL A 52 -24.36 9.94 0.94
CA VAL A 52 -24.01 11.27 1.47
C VAL A 52 -24.80 12.38 0.77
N ALA A 53 -24.96 12.31 -0.55
CA ALA A 53 -25.74 13.28 -1.31
C ALA A 53 -27.24 13.23 -0.92
N ASN A 54 -27.78 12.03 -0.75
CA ASN A 54 -29.17 11.81 -0.33
C ASN A 54 -29.42 12.34 1.09
N ASP A 55 -28.57 12.00 2.04
CA ASP A 55 -28.70 12.41 3.44
C ASP A 55 -28.62 13.93 3.61
N LEU A 56 -27.74 14.58 2.84
CA LEU A 56 -27.58 16.04 2.84
C LEU A 56 -28.60 16.76 1.96
N ASN A 57 -29.46 16.04 1.22
CA ASN A 57 -30.42 16.59 0.25
C ASN A 57 -29.76 17.51 -0.80
N ILE A 58 -28.56 17.14 -1.26
CA ILE A 58 -27.80 17.85 -2.30
C ILE A 58 -27.64 16.99 -3.56
N THR A 59 -27.20 17.60 -4.66
CA THR A 59 -26.90 16.83 -5.87
C THR A 59 -25.61 16.02 -5.69
N LEU A 60 -25.50 14.89 -6.39
CA LEU A 60 -24.27 14.08 -6.41
C LEU A 60 -23.05 14.90 -6.84
N SER A 61 -23.23 15.81 -7.80
CA SER A 61 -22.16 16.71 -8.23
C SER A 61 -21.70 17.66 -7.12
N ALA A 62 -22.62 18.15 -6.29
CA ALA A 62 -22.27 18.99 -5.15
C ALA A 62 -21.55 18.17 -4.06
N ALA A 63 -21.99 16.94 -3.78
CA ALA A 63 -21.28 16.03 -2.87
C ALA A 63 -19.86 15.72 -3.37
N GLY A 64 -19.66 15.59 -4.69
CA GLY A 64 -18.35 15.39 -5.30
C GLY A 64 -17.33 16.51 -5.01
N LEU A 65 -17.77 17.73 -4.68
CA LEU A 65 -16.87 18.81 -4.29
C LEU A 65 -16.11 18.51 -3.00
N LEU A 66 -16.65 17.66 -2.11
CA LEU A 66 -15.94 17.20 -0.92
C LEU A 66 -14.67 16.42 -1.29
N VAL A 67 -14.78 15.55 -2.30
CA VAL A 67 -13.65 14.76 -2.82
C VAL A 67 -12.66 15.68 -3.54
N THR A 68 -13.14 16.64 -4.33
CA THR A 68 -12.28 17.62 -5.01
C THR A 68 -11.50 18.48 -4.02
N GLY A 69 -12.15 18.98 -2.98
CA GLY A 69 -11.50 19.78 -1.93
C GLY A 69 -10.42 18.99 -1.20
N TYR A 70 -10.70 17.74 -0.86
CA TYR A 70 -9.72 16.82 -0.29
C TYR A 70 -8.51 16.61 -1.21
N ALA A 71 -8.74 16.30 -2.50
CA ALA A 71 -7.69 16.07 -3.48
C ALA A 71 -6.76 17.30 -3.63
N LEU A 72 -7.32 18.51 -3.64
CA LEU A 72 -6.54 19.75 -3.64
C LEU A 72 -5.71 19.89 -2.35
N GLY A 73 -6.32 19.60 -1.20
CA GLY A 73 -5.65 19.61 0.09
C GLY A 73 -4.44 18.66 0.13
N VAL A 74 -4.59 17.44 -0.39
CA VAL A 74 -3.48 16.46 -0.49
C VAL A 74 -2.43 16.90 -1.50
N ALA A 75 -2.85 17.37 -2.68
CA ALA A 75 -1.94 17.80 -3.74
C ALA A 75 -1.02 18.96 -3.30
N ILE A 76 -1.52 19.84 -2.44
CA ILE A 76 -0.75 20.98 -1.90
C ILE A 76 -0.04 20.57 -0.60
N GLY A 77 -0.77 19.94 0.32
CA GLY A 77 -0.28 19.59 1.66
C GLY A 77 0.86 18.58 1.63
N GLY A 78 0.81 17.58 0.74
CA GLY A 78 1.87 16.58 0.60
C GLY A 78 3.24 17.20 0.35
N PRO A 79 3.44 17.93 -0.78
CA PRO A 79 4.70 18.62 -1.06
C PRO A 79 5.14 19.58 0.04
N ILE A 80 4.20 20.30 0.67
CA ILE A 80 4.52 21.23 1.77
C ILE A 80 5.08 20.47 2.97
N ILE A 81 4.40 19.43 3.45
CA ILE A 81 4.88 18.65 4.60
C ILE A 81 6.21 17.98 4.26
N THR A 82 6.35 17.42 3.06
CA THR A 82 7.61 16.84 2.58
C THR A 82 8.74 17.87 2.54
N ALA A 83 8.46 19.14 2.23
CA ALA A 83 9.47 20.18 2.24
C ALA A 83 9.94 20.57 3.66
N PHE A 84 9.14 20.29 4.71
CA PHE A 84 9.42 20.68 6.09
C PHE A 84 9.92 19.54 6.99
N THR A 85 10.01 18.30 6.51
CA THR A 85 10.51 17.12 7.25
C THR A 85 11.71 16.48 6.59
#